data_AF-A7S971-F1
#
_entry.id   AF-A7S971-F1
#
_cell.length_a   1.000
_cell.length_b   1.000
_cell.length_c   1.000
_cell.angle_alpha   90.00
_cell.angle_beta   90.00
_cell.angle_gamma   90.00
#
_symmetry.space_group_name_H-M   'P 1'
#
loop_
_entity.id
_entity.type
_entity.pdbx_description
1 polymer ?
#
loop_
_entity_poly.entity_id
_entity_poly.type
_entity_poly.pdbx_seq_one_letter_code
_entity_poly.pdbx_strand_id
1 'polypeptide(L)'
;MKIGVLLFLAVLAAVTKGSIVPLGCFSDTANNRGLKDYLGNVVRFNGENAKQVVTSCLDMARSRNMLYFGIQNQEECWASAEPKRTFNKHGCASNCVTDRKYNLGIGDHWSNYVYMVEQEWSTCSKTCGSGKQSRFEPVSGADLCTKGTIAAERKTKKCNLTPCRVNGGWSAYSSWSSCTKSCGGGTQTRTRTCTNPKPSNGGRDCWGDSKKTRKCGIAPCPEYEKLNGDHPVCFEAKERVYASVRVPHEGYIHSIKLVYRSGKVTCAHGHGQIWLIKERRHWTKWGCNNLPVLLLGFYMGTFITDSDDRKVLPETGKDDGQAEFKLLDNKWYKLRGYNENSNEIVLKREHRFHVRANDELRVWYGEALYKLFTFDNEGSVCVDVYIKYEKSL
;
A
#
# COMPACT_ATOMS: atom_id res chain seq x y z
N MET A 1 -28.69 -16.39 52.52
CA MET A 1 -29.10 -17.72 52.02
C MET A 1 -28.96 -17.72 50.51
N LYS A 2 -28.08 -18.45 49.81
CA LYS A 2 -27.07 -19.46 50.13
C LYS A 2 -25.81 -19.11 49.32
N ILE A 3 -24.70 -18.82 50.01
CA ILE A 3 -23.35 -18.88 49.45
C ILE A 3 -23.00 -20.37 49.52
N GLY A 4 -23.00 -21.06 48.38
CA GLY A 4 -22.97 -22.51 48.30
C GLY A 4 -21.84 -23.03 47.42
N VAL A 5 -20.71 -23.33 48.07
CA VAL A 5 -19.87 -24.53 47.85
C VAL A 5 -19.57 -24.88 46.38
N LEU A 6 -18.45 -24.34 45.87
CA LEU A 6 -17.60 -24.97 44.86
C LEU A 6 -16.11 -24.78 45.24
N LEU A 7 -15.84 -24.85 46.55
CA LEU A 7 -14.59 -25.42 47.07
C LEU A 7 -14.91 -26.87 47.42
N PHE A 8 -13.91 -27.76 47.36
CA PHE A 8 -13.98 -29.22 47.51
C PHE A 8 -14.25 -29.97 46.21
N LEU A 9 -13.21 -30.11 45.39
CA LEU A 9 -12.71 -31.41 44.90
C LEU A 9 -11.35 -31.21 44.17
N ALA A 10 -10.46 -30.39 44.76
CA ALA A 10 -9.03 -30.59 44.58
C ALA A 10 -8.58 -31.48 45.74
N VAL A 11 -9.08 -32.73 45.76
CA VAL A 11 -8.43 -33.79 46.52
C VAL A 11 -7.01 -33.78 45.99
N LEU A 12 -6.05 -33.54 46.90
CA LEU A 12 -4.66 -33.84 46.67
C LEU A 12 -4.58 -35.26 46.10
N ALA A 13 -4.53 -35.37 44.77
CA ALA A 13 -3.56 -36.25 44.19
C ALA A 13 -2.22 -35.68 44.66
N ALA A 14 -1.81 -36.09 45.87
CA ALA A 14 -0.41 -36.17 46.19
C ALA A 14 0.13 -37.08 45.08
N VAL A 15 0.57 -36.43 43.99
CA VAL A 15 1.33 -37.04 42.92
C VAL A 15 2.40 -37.81 43.66
N THR A 16 2.33 -39.14 43.60
CA THR A 16 3.47 -39.98 43.97
C THR A 16 4.61 -39.46 43.11
N LYS A 17 5.45 -38.58 43.67
CA LYS A 17 6.61 -38.05 42.97
C LYS A 17 7.37 -39.27 42.47
N GLY A 18 7.46 -39.37 41.13
CA GLY A 18 8.15 -40.33 40.26
C GLY A 18 8.32 -41.75 40.81
N SER A 19 7.60 -42.73 40.28
CA SER A 19 8.04 -44.11 40.46
C SER A 19 9.45 -44.29 39.87
N ILE A 20 10.18 -45.29 40.34
CA ILE A 20 11.48 -45.64 39.78
C ILE A 20 11.34 -46.88 38.91
N VAL A 21 12.07 -46.91 37.81
CA VAL A 21 12.13 -48.08 36.94
C VAL A 21 13.50 -48.75 37.15
N PRO A 22 13.57 -49.98 37.69
CA PRO A 22 14.82 -50.71 37.77
C PRO A 22 15.29 -51.05 36.36
N LEU A 23 16.54 -50.69 36.04
CA LEU A 23 17.14 -50.95 34.72
C LEU A 23 18.11 -52.13 34.73
N GLY A 24 18.68 -52.47 35.88
CA GLY A 24 19.53 -53.65 36.06
C GLY A 24 20.90 -53.37 36.65
N CYS A 25 21.75 -54.40 36.64
CA CYS A 25 23.09 -54.40 37.21
C CYS A 25 24.16 -54.20 36.13
N PHE A 26 24.92 -53.12 36.21
CA PHE A 26 25.89 -52.73 35.18
C PHE A 26 27.30 -52.64 35.73
N SER A 27 28.26 -53.14 34.95
CA SER A 27 29.69 -53.04 35.25
C SER A 27 30.15 -51.57 35.22
N ASP A 28 31.16 -51.25 36.03
CA ASP A 28 31.73 -49.91 36.14
C ASP A 28 33.26 -49.95 36.22
N THR A 29 33.91 -48.80 36.00
CA THR A 29 35.38 -48.69 36.04
C THR A 29 35.83 -47.35 36.62
N ALA A 30 36.95 -47.36 37.36
CA ALA A 30 37.49 -46.19 38.05
C ALA A 30 37.75 -44.98 37.12
N ASN A 31 38.32 -45.25 35.95
CA ASN A 31 38.81 -44.22 35.04
C ASN A 31 37.74 -43.71 34.06
N ASN A 32 36.58 -44.36 34.01
CA ASN A 32 35.59 -44.08 32.97
C ASN A 32 34.17 -44.49 33.39
N ARG A 33 33.72 -43.89 34.50
CA ARG A 33 32.50 -44.32 35.17
C ARG A 33 31.25 -44.27 34.30
N GLY A 34 30.38 -45.26 34.48
CA GLY A 34 29.09 -45.35 33.81
C GLY A 34 28.13 -44.26 34.28
N LEU A 35 28.00 -44.05 35.59
CA LEU A 35 27.33 -42.89 36.18
C LEU A 35 28.43 -41.92 36.65
N LYS A 36 28.44 -40.70 36.12
CA LYS A 36 29.57 -39.76 36.28
C LYS A 36 29.48 -38.93 37.55
N ASP A 37 28.27 -38.69 38.04
CA ASP A 37 28.02 -37.77 39.13
C ASP A 37 27.96 -38.51 40.46
N TYR A 38 28.97 -38.35 41.31
CA TYR A 38 28.92 -38.84 42.69
C TYR A 38 27.98 -37.96 43.52
N LEU A 39 26.98 -38.57 44.15
CA LEU A 39 25.99 -37.87 44.95
C LEU A 39 26.37 -37.85 46.44
N GLY A 40 27.00 -38.92 46.93
CA GLY A 40 27.39 -39.10 48.32
C GLY A 40 27.22 -40.55 48.79
N ASN A 41 27.56 -40.82 50.04
CA ASN A 41 27.29 -42.11 50.69
C ASN A 41 25.99 -42.06 51.51
N VAL A 42 25.33 -43.21 51.60
CA VAL A 42 24.16 -43.46 52.45
C VAL A 42 24.47 -44.58 53.45
N VAL A 43 23.50 -44.92 54.30
CA VAL A 43 23.63 -46.08 55.20
C VAL A 43 23.94 -47.33 54.37
N ARG A 44 24.99 -48.07 54.75
CA ARG A 44 25.39 -49.28 54.04
C ARG A 44 24.28 -50.32 54.02
N PHE A 45 24.12 -50.98 52.89
CA PHE A 45 23.18 -52.09 52.78
C PHE A 45 23.56 -53.25 53.70
N ASN A 46 22.60 -53.76 54.48
CA ASN A 46 22.81 -54.81 55.48
C ASN A 46 22.02 -56.10 55.21
N GLY A 47 21.40 -56.22 54.03
CA GLY A 47 20.54 -57.35 53.67
C GLY A 47 19.04 -57.05 53.78
N GLU A 48 18.63 -56.06 54.58
CA GLU A 48 17.20 -55.81 54.88
C GLU A 48 16.77 -54.34 54.63
N ASN A 49 17.73 -53.42 54.56
CA ASN A 49 17.47 -51.97 54.46
C ASN A 49 17.49 -51.42 53.02
N ALA A 50 17.32 -52.26 51.98
CA ALA A 50 17.41 -51.84 50.57
C ALA A 50 16.48 -50.65 50.24
N LYS A 51 15.28 -50.62 50.81
CA LYS A 51 14.34 -49.50 50.63
C LYS A 51 14.94 -48.17 51.10
N GLN A 52 15.58 -48.15 52.27
CA GLN A 52 16.21 -46.94 52.83
C GLN A 52 17.36 -46.47 51.94
N VAL A 53 18.21 -47.39 51.48
CA VAL A 53 19.35 -47.10 50.60
C VAL A 53 18.86 -46.48 49.29
N VAL A 54 17.92 -47.15 48.61
CA VAL A 54 17.40 -46.70 47.31
C VAL A 54 16.65 -45.37 47.43
N THR A 55 15.81 -45.19 48.44
CA THR A 55 15.09 -43.92 48.65
C THR A 55 16.05 -42.76 48.93
N SER A 56 17.11 -42.99 49.72
CA SER A 56 18.09 -41.95 50.02
C SER A 56 18.85 -41.51 48.76
N CYS A 57 19.30 -42.46 47.92
CA CYS A 57 19.94 -42.12 46.65
C CYS A 57 18.98 -41.45 45.66
N LEU A 58 17.71 -41.88 45.61
CA LEU A 58 16.66 -41.27 44.79
C LEU A 58 16.44 -39.80 45.18
N ASP A 59 16.37 -39.50 46.48
CA ASP A 59 16.17 -38.13 46.95
C ASP A 59 17.35 -37.23 46.60
N MET A 60 18.58 -37.73 46.73
CA MET A 60 19.78 -37.03 46.26
C MET A 60 19.74 -36.78 44.74
N ALA A 61 19.36 -37.79 43.95
CA ALA A 61 19.26 -37.69 42.50
C ALA A 61 18.21 -36.66 42.08
N ARG A 62 17.03 -36.66 42.73
CA ARG A 62 15.96 -35.68 42.51
C ARG A 62 16.39 -34.26 42.85
N SER A 63 17.10 -34.09 43.96
CA SER A 63 17.60 -32.77 44.37
C SER A 63 18.52 -32.13 43.33
N ARG A 64 19.20 -32.97 42.52
CA ARG A 64 20.08 -32.54 41.41
C ARG A 64 19.44 -32.70 40.03
N ASN A 65 18.13 -32.97 39.96
CA ASN A 65 17.38 -33.17 38.72
C ASN A 65 18.00 -34.24 37.78
N MET A 66 18.52 -35.32 38.37
CA MET A 66 19.14 -36.42 37.65
C MET A 66 18.09 -37.40 37.14
N LEU A 67 18.25 -37.85 35.90
CA LEU A 67 17.31 -38.80 35.27
C LEU A 67 17.61 -40.25 35.66
N TYR A 68 18.88 -40.55 35.96
CA TYR A 68 19.34 -41.86 36.43
C TYR A 68 20.10 -41.72 37.72
N PHE A 69 19.95 -42.73 38.57
CA PHE A 69 20.82 -42.94 39.71
C PHE A 69 21.14 -44.42 39.84
N GLY A 70 22.23 -44.72 40.54
CA GLY A 70 22.62 -46.08 40.84
C GLY A 70 23.31 -46.17 42.19
N ILE A 71 23.30 -47.38 42.73
CA ILE A 71 24.01 -47.70 43.97
C ILE A 71 25.21 -48.55 43.60
N GLN A 72 26.39 -48.21 44.10
CA GLN A 72 27.63 -48.98 43.98
C GLN A 72 28.22 -49.21 45.38
N ASN A 73 29.03 -50.27 45.53
CA ASN A 73 29.72 -50.57 46.79
C ASN A 73 28.78 -50.63 48.01
N GLN A 74 27.50 -50.97 47.78
CA GLN A 74 26.44 -51.10 48.79
C GLN A 74 26.04 -49.80 49.54
N GLU A 75 26.65 -48.66 49.24
CA GLU A 75 26.40 -47.40 49.97
C GLU A 75 26.61 -46.12 49.14
N GLU A 76 27.27 -46.21 47.98
CA GLU A 76 27.60 -45.04 47.17
C GLU A 76 26.47 -44.73 46.19
N CYS A 77 25.96 -43.50 46.24
CA CYS A 77 24.99 -43.01 45.28
C CYS A 77 25.71 -42.33 44.11
N TRP A 78 25.49 -42.84 42.90
CA TRP A 78 25.97 -42.25 41.65
C TRP A 78 24.81 -41.86 40.76
N ALA A 79 24.99 -40.91 39.85
CA ALA A 79 23.94 -40.42 38.96
C ALA A 79 24.44 -39.92 37.61
N SER A 80 23.48 -39.65 36.72
CA SER A 80 23.72 -39.06 35.41
C SER A 80 22.44 -38.42 34.88
N ALA A 81 22.59 -37.27 34.23
CA ALA A 81 21.51 -36.60 33.49
C ALA A 81 21.32 -37.16 32.07
N GLU A 82 22.25 -38.00 31.56
CA GLU A 82 22.29 -38.43 30.15
C GLU A 82 21.63 -39.81 29.90
N PRO A 83 20.51 -39.88 29.17
CA PRO A 83 19.67 -41.08 29.06
C PRO A 83 20.13 -42.21 28.15
N LYS A 84 21.05 -41.95 27.24
CA LYS A 84 21.23 -42.84 26.09
C LYS A 84 22.40 -43.81 26.22
N ARG A 85 23.44 -43.51 26.99
CA ARG A 85 24.75 -44.19 26.83
C ARG A 85 25.65 -44.28 28.06
N THR A 86 25.24 -43.77 29.21
CA THR A 86 26.19 -43.57 30.32
C THR A 86 26.39 -44.86 31.12
N PHE A 87 25.36 -45.43 31.71
CA PHE A 87 25.50 -46.60 32.58
C PHE A 87 25.71 -47.93 31.84
N ASN A 88 25.18 -48.09 30.62
CA ASN A 88 25.36 -49.33 29.84
C ASN A 88 26.64 -49.35 28.97
N LYS A 89 27.65 -48.60 29.40
CA LYS A 89 28.90 -48.43 28.68
C LYS A 89 29.78 -49.68 28.73
N HIS A 90 29.78 -50.37 29.86
CA HIS A 90 30.65 -51.51 30.14
C HIS A 90 29.90 -52.86 30.12
N GLY A 91 28.60 -52.85 29.83
CA GLY A 91 27.76 -54.04 29.84
C GLY A 91 27.35 -54.47 31.25
N CYS A 92 26.77 -55.66 31.37
CA CYS A 92 26.22 -56.13 32.65
C CYS A 92 27.24 -56.67 33.64
N ALA A 93 26.81 -56.65 34.89
CA ALA A 93 27.47 -57.31 36.01
C ALA A 93 26.48 -58.29 36.67
N SER A 94 27.00 -59.29 37.36
CA SER A 94 26.20 -60.34 38.01
C SER A 94 26.28 -60.29 39.54
N ASN A 95 27.08 -59.39 40.12
CA ASN A 95 27.34 -59.30 41.55
C ASN A 95 26.46 -58.27 42.28
N CYS A 96 25.52 -57.59 41.61
CA CYS A 96 24.54 -56.79 42.35
C CYS A 96 23.63 -57.68 43.17
N VAL A 97 23.25 -57.20 44.36
CA VAL A 97 22.35 -57.91 45.27
C VAL A 97 20.95 -57.38 45.09
N THR A 98 19.96 -58.27 44.99
CA THR A 98 18.54 -57.88 44.96
C THR A 98 17.87 -58.27 46.26
N ASP A 99 17.28 -57.30 46.94
CA ASP A 99 16.38 -57.52 48.06
C ASP A 99 15.09 -58.19 47.55
N ARG A 100 14.82 -59.41 48.02
CA ARG A 100 13.68 -60.21 47.56
C ARG A 100 12.33 -59.68 48.04
N LYS A 101 12.31 -58.86 49.09
CA LYS A 101 11.08 -58.34 49.71
C LYS A 101 10.48 -57.18 48.92
N TYR A 102 11.32 -56.32 48.37
CA TYR A 102 10.93 -55.12 47.62
C TYR A 102 11.35 -55.16 46.15
N ASN A 103 12.07 -56.21 45.73
CA ASN A 103 12.65 -56.36 44.39
C ASN A 103 13.53 -55.15 44.01
N LEU A 104 14.33 -54.69 44.96
CA LEU A 104 15.24 -53.55 44.81
C LEU A 104 16.68 -54.06 44.75
N GLY A 105 17.43 -53.63 43.73
CA GLY A 105 18.82 -53.98 43.56
C GLY A 105 19.78 -52.95 44.16
N ILE A 106 20.90 -53.47 44.63
CA ILE A 106 22.02 -52.77 45.27
C ILE A 106 23.27 -53.19 44.52
N GLY A 107 24.02 -52.23 44.00
CA GLY A 107 25.29 -52.54 43.34
C GLY A 107 26.40 -52.84 44.33
N ASP A 108 27.37 -53.63 43.86
CA ASP A 108 28.50 -54.11 44.63
C ASP A 108 29.81 -53.54 44.04
N HIS A 109 30.96 -54.14 44.37
CA HIS A 109 32.28 -53.73 43.92
C HIS A 109 32.32 -53.57 42.40
N TRP A 110 32.56 -52.33 41.96
CA TRP A 110 32.58 -51.90 40.55
C TRP A 110 31.32 -52.23 39.75
N SER A 111 30.16 -52.31 40.40
CA SER A 111 28.90 -52.57 39.72
C SER A 111 27.82 -51.65 40.25
N ASN A 112 27.11 -50.99 39.34
CA ASN A 112 25.99 -50.11 39.66
C ASN A 112 24.69 -50.86 39.42
N TYR A 113 23.83 -50.93 40.44
CA TYR A 113 22.42 -51.24 40.17
C TYR A 113 21.70 -49.93 39.86
N VAL A 114 21.18 -49.81 38.63
CA VAL A 114 20.74 -48.54 38.06
C VAL A 114 19.22 -48.46 38.00
N TYR A 115 18.72 -47.28 38.34
CA TYR A 115 17.32 -46.90 38.29
C TYR A 115 17.14 -45.67 37.40
N MET A 116 16.02 -45.63 36.67
CA MET A 116 15.54 -44.42 36.02
C MET A 116 14.43 -43.79 36.88
N VAL A 117 14.46 -42.47 37.01
CA VAL A 117 13.37 -41.70 37.63
C VAL A 117 12.30 -41.44 36.57
N GLU A 118 11.08 -41.93 36.78
CA GLU A 118 9.96 -41.65 35.86
C GLU A 118 9.75 -40.15 35.69
N GLN A 119 9.54 -39.74 34.44
CA GLN A 119 9.35 -38.35 34.06
C GLN A 119 7.90 -38.10 33.65
N GLU A 120 7.36 -36.97 34.11
CA GLU A 120 6.16 -36.40 33.51
C GLU A 120 6.45 -35.87 32.11
N TRP A 121 5.39 -35.67 31.32
CA TRP A 121 5.54 -34.92 30.07
C TRP A 121 6.04 -33.51 30.36
N SER A 122 7.04 -33.05 29.61
CA SER A 122 7.48 -31.67 29.67
C SER A 122 6.32 -30.71 29.38
N THR A 123 6.45 -29.46 29.81
CA THR A 123 5.56 -28.40 29.32
C THR A 123 5.59 -28.34 27.80
N CYS A 124 4.46 -27.97 27.20
CA CYS A 124 4.37 -27.84 25.75
C CYS A 124 5.29 -26.72 25.25
N SER A 125 6.03 -26.97 24.16
CA SER A 125 6.96 -25.98 23.59
C SER A 125 6.29 -24.75 22.99
N LYS A 126 4.98 -24.81 22.73
CA LYS A 126 4.17 -23.67 22.29
C LYS A 126 2.87 -23.64 23.08
N THR A 127 2.34 -22.46 23.33
CA THR A 127 1.01 -22.28 23.94
C THR A 127 -0.14 -22.45 22.94
N CYS A 128 0.15 -22.39 21.63
CA CYS A 128 -0.78 -22.60 20.52
C CYS A 128 -0.02 -23.05 19.26
N GLY A 129 -0.73 -23.45 18.21
CA GLY A 129 -0.14 -23.71 16.90
C GLY A 129 0.72 -24.97 16.85
N SER A 130 0.26 -26.04 17.52
CA SER A 130 0.88 -27.38 17.53
C SER A 130 2.32 -27.37 18.04
N GLY A 131 2.47 -27.22 19.36
CA GLY A 131 3.73 -27.45 20.06
C GLY A 131 4.07 -28.93 20.19
N LYS A 132 5.22 -29.21 20.81
CA LYS A 132 5.69 -30.56 21.15
C LYS A 132 6.01 -30.63 22.63
N GLN A 133 5.71 -31.76 23.24
CA GLN A 133 6.16 -32.13 24.59
C GLN A 133 6.88 -33.47 24.52
N SER A 134 7.82 -33.70 25.43
CA SER A 134 8.60 -34.94 25.46
C SER A 134 8.81 -35.44 26.88
N ARG A 135 8.99 -36.76 27.00
CA ARG A 135 9.50 -37.43 28.21
C ARG A 135 10.37 -38.61 27.82
N PHE A 136 11.16 -39.12 28.75
CA PHE A 136 11.88 -40.38 28.56
C PHE A 136 11.04 -41.53 29.10
N GLU A 137 10.93 -42.59 28.31
CA GLU A 137 10.25 -43.83 28.70
C GLU A 137 11.25 -45.00 28.61
N PRO A 138 11.13 -46.01 29.49
CA PRO A 138 11.97 -47.19 29.41
C PRO A 138 11.64 -47.93 28.11
N VAL A 139 12.66 -48.48 27.45
CA VAL A 139 12.44 -49.30 26.24
C VAL A 139 11.79 -50.62 26.65
N SER A 140 10.67 -50.98 26.03
CA SER A 140 10.00 -52.26 26.26
C SER A 140 10.67 -53.37 25.44
N GLY A 141 11.20 -54.39 26.12
CA GLY A 141 11.88 -55.52 25.49
C GLY A 141 13.32 -55.23 25.07
N ALA A 142 14.06 -56.33 24.83
CA ALA A 142 15.52 -56.46 24.72
C ALA A 142 16.28 -56.45 26.05
N ASP A 143 17.32 -57.28 26.11
CA ASP A 143 18.24 -57.45 27.21
C ASP A 143 18.96 -56.12 27.48
N LEU A 144 18.45 -55.34 28.44
CA LEU A 144 19.00 -54.04 28.86
C LEU A 144 20.49 -54.12 29.22
N CYS A 145 20.98 -55.35 29.40
CA CYS A 145 22.32 -55.75 29.74
C CYS A 145 23.37 -55.81 28.62
N THR A 146 22.99 -55.61 27.35
CA THR A 146 23.97 -55.65 26.24
C THR A 146 24.70 -54.32 26.10
N LYS A 147 26.04 -54.34 25.98
CA LYS A 147 26.87 -53.14 25.84
C LYS A 147 26.34 -52.22 24.73
N GLY A 148 26.04 -50.97 25.09
CA GLY A 148 25.57 -49.95 24.13
C GLY A 148 24.06 -49.94 23.86
N THR A 149 23.27 -50.81 24.50
CA THR A 149 21.80 -50.75 24.47
C THR A 149 21.27 -49.45 25.08
N ILE A 150 20.28 -48.87 24.42
CA ILE A 150 19.53 -47.70 24.90
C ILE A 150 18.46 -48.20 25.86
N ALA A 151 18.59 -47.87 27.13
CA ALA A 151 17.63 -48.32 28.15
C ALA A 151 16.40 -47.41 28.30
N ALA A 152 16.47 -46.17 27.78
CA ALA A 152 15.31 -45.29 27.69
C ALA A 152 15.37 -44.42 26.44
N GLU A 153 14.22 -44.19 25.84
CA GLU A 153 14.07 -43.39 24.64
C GLU A 153 13.19 -42.16 24.87
N ARG A 154 13.45 -41.10 24.10
CA ARG A 154 12.63 -39.88 24.15
C ARG A 154 11.35 -40.11 23.36
N LYS A 155 10.22 -40.17 24.05
CA LYS A 155 8.90 -40.08 23.41
C LYS A 155 8.49 -38.63 23.23
N THR A 156 7.87 -38.32 22.10
CA THR A 156 7.40 -36.98 21.75
C THR A 156 5.95 -37.06 21.29
N LYS A 157 5.11 -36.14 21.76
CA LYS A 157 3.74 -35.98 21.25
C LYS A 157 3.40 -34.51 21.00
N LYS A 158 2.42 -34.29 20.12
CA LYS A 158 1.89 -32.94 19.86
C LYS A 158 1.07 -32.47 21.07
N CYS A 159 1.05 -31.16 21.27
CA CYS A 159 0.28 -30.48 22.30
C CYS A 159 -0.15 -29.10 21.82
N ASN A 160 -1.14 -28.51 22.48
CA ASN A 160 -1.68 -27.18 22.14
C ASN A 160 -1.99 -27.04 20.64
N LEU A 161 -2.88 -27.91 20.18
CA LEU A 161 -3.27 -28.03 18.77
C LEU A 161 -4.07 -26.83 18.27
N THR A 162 -4.67 -26.07 19.18
CA THR A 162 -5.44 -24.86 18.86
C THR A 162 -4.58 -23.88 18.07
N PRO A 163 -5.01 -23.46 16.86
CA PRO A 163 -4.28 -22.47 16.08
C PRO A 163 -4.05 -21.17 16.85
N CYS A 164 -2.91 -20.52 16.62
CA CYS A 164 -2.61 -19.23 17.23
C CYS A 164 -3.48 -18.13 16.62
N ARG A 165 -4.00 -17.24 17.47
CA ARG A 165 -4.67 -16.01 17.03
C ARG A 165 -3.67 -15.13 16.28
N VAL A 166 -4.05 -14.64 15.11
CA VAL A 166 -3.25 -13.69 14.34
C VAL A 166 -4.06 -12.41 14.21
N ASN A 167 -3.59 -11.34 14.84
CA ASN A 167 -4.21 -10.02 14.68
C ASN A 167 -3.83 -9.43 13.33
N GLY A 168 -4.77 -8.71 12.72
CA GLY A 168 -4.59 -8.03 11.45
C GLY A 168 -3.58 -6.90 11.55
N GLY A 169 -2.74 -6.79 10.53
CA GLY A 169 -1.82 -5.67 10.35
C GLY A 169 -2.01 -5.01 8.99
N TRP A 170 -1.88 -3.69 8.98
CA TRP A 170 -1.99 -2.90 7.77
C TRP A 170 -0.81 -3.16 6.82
N SER A 171 -1.10 -3.29 5.53
CA SER A 171 -0.08 -3.11 4.49
C SER A 171 0.46 -1.68 4.50
N ALA A 172 1.58 -1.46 3.81
CA ALA A 172 1.95 -0.12 3.41
C ALA A 172 0.81 0.53 2.60
N TYR A 173 0.68 1.85 2.70
CA TYR A 173 -0.19 2.59 1.79
C TYR A 173 0.35 2.51 0.36
N SER A 174 -0.57 2.49 -0.60
CA SER A 174 -0.26 2.76 -2.00
C SER A 174 0.38 4.14 -2.16
N SER A 175 1.03 4.35 -3.29
CA SER A 175 1.30 5.70 -3.78
C SER A 175 0.01 6.52 -3.86
N TRP A 176 0.13 7.84 -3.77
CA TRP A 176 -1.00 8.72 -4.01
C TRP A 176 -1.44 8.63 -5.47
N SER A 177 -2.75 8.67 -5.71
CA SER A 177 -3.31 8.83 -7.05
C SER A 177 -2.87 10.15 -7.68
N SER A 178 -3.00 10.26 -8.99
CA SER A 178 -2.95 11.56 -9.68
C SER A 178 -3.97 12.52 -9.06
N CYS A 179 -3.65 13.81 -9.11
CA CYS A 179 -4.59 14.83 -8.65
C CYS A 179 -5.80 14.90 -9.60
N THR A 180 -7.01 15.00 -9.05
CA THR A 180 -8.23 15.13 -9.86
C THR A 180 -8.29 16.42 -10.68
N LYS A 181 -7.50 17.45 -10.32
CA LYS A 181 -7.34 18.70 -11.07
C LYS A 181 -5.90 19.16 -11.05
N SER A 182 -5.40 19.69 -12.16
CA SER A 182 -4.06 20.31 -12.23
C SER A 182 -4.00 21.68 -11.55
N CYS A 183 -5.12 22.40 -11.49
CA CYS A 183 -5.29 23.72 -10.89
C CYS A 183 -6.68 23.86 -10.24
N GLY A 184 -6.91 24.95 -9.50
CA GLY A 184 -8.22 25.30 -8.94
C GLY A 184 -8.71 24.39 -7.80
N GLY A 185 -7.82 23.56 -7.23
CA GLY A 185 -8.10 22.66 -6.12
C GLY A 185 -8.69 21.32 -6.54
N GLY A 186 -7.88 20.27 -6.44
CA GLY A 186 -8.26 18.87 -6.60
C GLY A 186 -7.99 18.04 -5.35
N THR A 187 -8.22 16.74 -5.47
CA THR A 187 -7.93 15.75 -4.42
C THR A 187 -7.11 14.59 -4.99
N GLN A 188 -6.35 13.95 -4.13
CA GLN A 188 -5.67 12.69 -4.42
C GLN A 188 -5.89 11.74 -3.25
N THR A 189 -5.93 10.45 -3.55
CA THR A 189 -6.24 9.40 -2.58
C THR A 189 -5.16 8.33 -2.55
N ARG A 190 -5.01 7.66 -1.42
CA ARG A 190 -4.18 6.45 -1.30
C ARG A 190 -4.87 5.44 -0.39
N THR A 191 -4.61 4.16 -0.59
CA THR A 191 -5.28 3.06 0.11
C THR A 191 -4.28 2.08 0.71
N ARG A 192 -4.73 1.26 1.66
CA ARG A 192 -3.99 0.15 2.26
C ARG A 192 -4.96 -0.98 2.59
N THR A 193 -4.46 -2.20 2.78
CA THR A 193 -5.26 -3.40 3.05
C THR A 193 -4.84 -4.07 4.36
N CYS A 194 -5.78 -4.71 5.06
CA CYS A 194 -5.50 -5.45 6.30
C CYS A 194 -4.97 -6.87 5.99
N THR A 195 -3.77 -6.93 5.43
CA THR A 195 -3.20 -8.17 4.88
C THR A 195 -1.78 -8.45 5.36
N ASN A 196 -1.20 -7.59 6.21
CA ASN A 196 0.17 -7.71 6.67
C ASN A 196 0.29 -7.72 8.21
N PRO A 197 -0.10 -8.82 8.89
CA PRO A 197 -0.69 -10.05 8.33
C PRO A 197 -2.22 -9.96 8.22
N LYS A 198 -2.85 -10.90 7.50
CA LYS A 198 -4.31 -11.04 7.48
C LYS A 198 -4.80 -11.60 8.83
N PRO A 199 -5.84 -11.02 9.45
CA PRO A 199 -6.39 -11.55 10.70
C PRO A 199 -6.91 -12.97 10.50
N SER A 200 -6.64 -13.86 11.46
CA SER A 200 -7.11 -15.24 11.43
C SER A 200 -7.23 -15.84 12.84
N ASN A 201 -7.93 -16.98 12.92
CA ASN A 201 -8.12 -17.76 14.16
C ASN A 201 -8.71 -16.92 15.32
N GLY A 202 -9.61 -15.97 15.02
CA GLY A 202 -10.21 -15.09 16.03
C GLY A 202 -9.28 -13.97 16.53
N GLY A 203 -8.23 -13.63 15.78
CA GLY A 203 -7.48 -12.40 16.00
C GLY A 203 -8.27 -11.15 15.57
N ARG A 204 -7.90 -10.00 16.11
CA ARG A 204 -8.58 -8.72 15.85
C ARG A 204 -8.32 -8.22 14.43
N ASP A 205 -9.30 -7.55 13.84
CA ASP A 205 -9.12 -6.83 12.57
C ASP A 205 -8.26 -5.56 12.74
N CYS A 206 -7.80 -4.98 11.63
CA CYS A 206 -7.05 -3.75 11.64
C CYS A 206 -7.89 -2.56 12.09
N TRP A 207 -7.29 -1.68 12.89
CA TRP A 207 -7.95 -0.47 13.37
C TRP A 207 -7.51 0.78 12.58
N GLY A 208 -8.47 1.67 12.27
CA GLY A 208 -8.30 2.91 11.52
C GLY A 208 -8.64 2.82 10.03
N ASP A 209 -8.46 3.92 9.29
CA ASP A 209 -8.96 4.01 7.91
C ASP A 209 -8.08 3.25 6.91
N SER A 210 -8.73 2.56 5.97
CA SER A 210 -8.09 1.92 4.80
C SER A 210 -7.78 2.91 3.68
N LYS A 211 -8.36 4.12 3.71
CA LYS A 211 -8.22 5.15 2.68
C LYS A 211 -7.84 6.48 3.31
N LYS A 212 -6.94 7.23 2.66
CA LYS A 212 -6.63 8.63 2.99
C LYS A 212 -6.82 9.52 1.76
N THR A 213 -7.24 10.75 2.00
CA THR A 213 -7.45 11.79 0.98
C THR A 213 -6.67 13.03 1.36
N ARG A 214 -6.08 13.73 0.39
CA ARG A 214 -5.48 15.06 0.58
C ARG A 214 -5.77 16.00 -0.59
N LYS A 215 -5.69 17.30 -0.33
CA LYS A 215 -5.78 18.35 -1.37
C LYS A 215 -4.54 18.36 -2.26
N CYS A 216 -4.71 18.79 -3.51
CA CYS A 216 -3.65 19.01 -4.50
C CYS A 216 -4.13 20.00 -5.57
N GLY A 217 -3.29 20.34 -6.54
CA GLY A 217 -3.67 21.24 -7.64
C GLY A 217 -4.14 22.60 -7.15
N ILE A 218 -3.55 23.12 -6.07
CA ILE A 218 -4.01 24.35 -5.39
C ILE A 218 -3.62 25.64 -6.13
N ALA A 219 -2.79 25.53 -7.17
CA ALA A 219 -2.47 26.68 -8.01
C ALA A 219 -3.75 27.20 -8.68
N PRO A 220 -3.95 28.52 -8.75
CA PRO A 220 -5.07 29.08 -9.50
C PRO A 220 -4.97 28.64 -10.96
N CYS A 221 -6.13 28.40 -11.59
CA CYS A 221 -6.14 28.09 -13.02
C CYS A 221 -5.78 29.32 -13.85
N PRO A 222 -5.14 29.15 -15.01
CA PRO A 222 -4.97 30.23 -15.98
C PRO A 222 -6.31 30.88 -16.31
N GLU A 223 -6.33 32.20 -16.44
CA GLU A 223 -7.55 32.95 -16.76
C GLU A 223 -8.08 32.65 -18.17
N TYR A 224 -7.16 32.33 -19.09
CA TYR A 224 -7.43 32.02 -20.49
C TYR A 224 -6.80 30.67 -20.85
N GLU A 225 -7.53 29.84 -21.59
CA GLU A 225 -7.05 28.57 -22.14
C GLU A 225 -6.83 28.71 -23.65
N LYS A 226 -5.67 28.27 -24.15
CA LYS A 226 -5.34 28.32 -25.59
C LYS A 226 -6.08 27.20 -26.32
N LEU A 227 -6.85 27.53 -27.36
CA LEU A 227 -7.66 26.57 -28.12
C LEU A 227 -6.89 25.90 -29.26
N ASN A 228 -5.94 26.60 -29.87
CA ASN A 228 -5.05 26.03 -30.88
C ASN A 228 -3.76 25.50 -30.23
N GLY A 229 -3.12 24.51 -30.88
CA GLY A 229 -1.86 23.92 -30.41
C GLY A 229 -0.64 24.84 -30.58
N ASP A 230 0.51 24.23 -30.87
CA ASP A 230 1.77 24.99 -31.01
C ASP A 230 1.80 25.90 -32.26
N HIS A 231 0.97 25.59 -33.26
CA HIS A 231 0.84 26.37 -34.48
C HIS A 231 -0.38 27.31 -34.45
N PRO A 232 -0.25 28.56 -34.95
CA PRO A 232 -1.37 29.49 -35.06
C PRO A 232 -2.37 29.03 -36.13
N VAL A 233 -3.63 29.45 -35.98
CA VAL A 233 -4.68 29.23 -36.97
C VAL A 233 -4.84 30.47 -37.84
N CYS A 234 -5.05 30.30 -39.14
CA CYS A 234 -5.09 31.41 -40.10
C CYS A 234 -6.46 31.54 -40.76
N PHE A 235 -6.88 32.77 -41.01
CA PHE A 235 -8.07 33.11 -41.80
C PHE A 235 -7.70 34.09 -42.90
N GLU A 236 -8.49 34.13 -43.98
CA GLU A 236 -8.22 34.99 -45.13
C GLU A 236 -9.35 35.99 -45.38
N ALA A 237 -9.02 37.10 -46.03
CA ALA A 237 -10.02 38.09 -46.43
C ALA A 237 -10.80 37.67 -47.69
N LYS A 238 -10.33 36.63 -48.38
CA LYS A 238 -10.87 36.10 -49.63
C LYS A 238 -11.38 34.65 -49.45
N GLU A 239 -12.25 34.18 -50.36
CA GLU A 239 -12.52 32.74 -50.57
C GLU A 239 -13.15 31.91 -49.42
N ARG A 240 -13.84 32.54 -48.46
CA ARG A 240 -14.48 31.87 -47.31
C ARG A 240 -13.53 31.00 -46.47
N VAL A 241 -12.26 31.37 -46.42
CA VAL A 241 -11.27 30.69 -45.60
C VAL A 241 -11.29 31.24 -44.18
N TYR A 242 -11.60 30.38 -43.22
CA TYR A 242 -11.66 30.69 -41.79
C TYR A 242 -10.63 29.89 -41.00
N ALA A 243 -10.23 30.43 -39.85
CA ALA A 243 -9.47 29.70 -38.86
C ALA A 243 -10.41 28.88 -37.98
N SER A 244 -10.16 27.58 -37.79
CA SER A 244 -11.02 26.69 -36.99
C SER A 244 -10.30 26.25 -35.71
N VAL A 245 -11.00 26.29 -34.58
CA VAL A 245 -10.52 25.77 -33.29
C VAL A 245 -11.61 24.96 -32.59
N ARG A 246 -11.21 24.04 -31.71
CA ARG A 246 -12.12 23.16 -30.97
C ARG A 246 -12.15 23.55 -29.49
N VAL A 247 -13.35 23.56 -28.92
CA VAL A 247 -13.57 23.82 -27.50
C VAL A 247 -13.12 22.61 -26.66
N PRO A 248 -12.24 22.75 -25.67
CA PRO A 248 -11.68 21.62 -24.92
C PRO A 248 -12.66 21.00 -23.92
N HIS A 249 -13.56 21.79 -23.34
CA HIS A 249 -14.52 21.32 -22.37
C HIS A 249 -15.81 22.16 -22.39
N GLU A 250 -16.91 21.55 -21.93
CA GLU A 250 -18.21 22.22 -21.87
C GLU A 250 -18.22 23.43 -20.94
N GLY A 251 -18.96 24.48 -21.30
CA GLY A 251 -19.09 25.69 -20.49
C GLY A 251 -19.84 26.82 -21.18
N TYR A 252 -19.77 28.02 -20.59
CA TYR A 252 -20.35 29.25 -21.14
C TYR A 252 -19.21 30.22 -21.48
N ILE A 253 -19.19 30.72 -22.71
CA ILE A 253 -18.14 31.65 -23.18
C ILE A 253 -18.35 33.02 -22.54
N HIS A 254 -17.36 33.51 -21.79
CA HIS A 254 -17.31 34.89 -21.32
C HIS A 254 -16.61 35.81 -22.35
N SER A 255 -15.45 35.37 -22.87
CA SER A 255 -14.72 36.12 -23.89
C SER A 255 -13.75 35.25 -24.67
N ILE A 256 -13.48 35.64 -25.92
CA ILE A 256 -12.40 35.07 -26.71
C ILE A 256 -11.34 36.15 -26.96
N LYS A 257 -10.08 35.80 -26.69
CA LYS A 257 -8.91 36.64 -26.97
C LYS A 257 -8.19 36.10 -28.20
N LEU A 258 -7.97 36.94 -29.19
CA LEU A 258 -7.17 36.65 -30.37
C LEU A 258 -5.82 37.36 -30.24
N VAL A 259 -4.72 36.61 -30.35
CA VAL A 259 -3.36 37.15 -30.29
C VAL A 259 -2.72 37.03 -31.66
N TYR A 260 -2.36 38.17 -32.26
CA TYR A 260 -1.73 38.23 -33.57
C TYR A 260 -0.38 37.52 -33.58
N ARG A 261 -0.12 36.71 -34.63
CA ARG A 261 1.18 36.08 -34.86
C ARG A 261 1.85 36.57 -36.14
N SER A 262 1.13 36.56 -37.26
CA SER A 262 1.70 36.93 -38.56
C SER A 262 0.62 37.26 -39.59
N GLY A 263 1.06 37.81 -40.73
CA GLY A 263 0.19 38.11 -41.87
C GLY A 263 -0.54 39.45 -41.72
N LYS A 264 -1.27 39.84 -42.76
CA LYS A 264 -2.16 41.00 -42.78
C LYS A 264 -3.26 40.76 -43.81
N VAL A 265 -4.37 41.45 -43.63
CA VAL A 265 -5.50 41.48 -44.55
C VAL A 265 -5.77 42.91 -45.00
N THR A 266 -6.32 43.08 -46.19
CA THR A 266 -6.80 44.36 -46.69
C THR A 266 -8.16 44.17 -47.32
N CYS A 267 -9.08 45.12 -47.08
CA CYS A 267 -10.21 45.32 -47.97
C CYS A 267 -9.76 46.30 -49.04
N ALA A 268 -9.87 45.96 -50.31
CA ALA A 268 -9.73 46.95 -51.36
C ALA A 268 -11.13 47.52 -51.63
N HIS A 269 -11.22 48.80 -51.93
CA HIS A 269 -12.34 49.37 -52.69
C HIS A 269 -11.67 50.28 -53.71
N GLY A 270 -11.03 49.65 -54.71
CA GLY A 270 -10.43 50.35 -55.84
C GLY A 270 -11.45 50.51 -56.96
N HIS A 271 -12.47 51.37 -56.80
CA HIS A 271 -13.36 51.71 -57.91
C HIS A 271 -13.45 53.23 -58.10
N GLY A 272 -12.72 53.71 -59.11
CA GLY A 272 -12.87 55.05 -59.68
C GLY A 272 -11.60 55.47 -60.41
N GLN A 273 -11.70 55.77 -61.71
CA GLN A 273 -10.62 56.28 -62.57
C GLN A 273 -10.15 57.71 -62.18
N ILE A 274 -10.03 58.03 -60.90
CA ILE A 274 -9.43 59.27 -60.44
C ILE A 274 -7.99 58.94 -60.06
N TRP A 275 -7.08 59.24 -60.99
CA TRP A 275 -5.63 59.04 -60.92
C TRP A 275 -4.91 59.77 -59.76
N LEU A 276 -5.64 60.36 -58.80
CA LEU A 276 -5.09 61.19 -57.71
C LEU A 276 -5.06 60.51 -56.32
N ILE A 277 -5.55 59.27 -56.16
CA ILE A 277 -5.36 58.50 -54.92
C ILE A 277 -4.78 57.13 -55.24
N LYS A 278 -3.57 57.12 -55.79
CA LYS A 278 -2.74 55.92 -55.96
C LYS A 278 -1.83 55.74 -54.75
N GLU A 279 -2.37 55.81 -53.54
CA GLU A 279 -1.56 55.74 -52.32
C GLU A 279 -2.11 54.74 -51.30
N ARG A 280 -1.40 53.60 -51.23
CA ARG A 280 -1.30 52.62 -50.13
C ARG A 280 -2.52 51.75 -49.87
N ARG A 281 -2.44 50.47 -50.29
CA ARG A 281 -3.28 49.39 -49.75
C ARG A 281 -3.12 49.36 -48.22
N HIS A 282 -4.23 49.45 -47.50
CA HIS A 282 -4.21 49.55 -46.04
C HIS A 282 -4.30 48.16 -45.40
N TRP A 283 -3.13 47.57 -45.21
CA TRP A 283 -2.96 46.27 -44.58
C TRP A 283 -3.12 46.35 -43.06
N THR A 284 -4.08 45.61 -42.53
CA THR A 284 -4.41 45.57 -41.09
C THR A 284 -4.43 44.13 -40.59
N LYS A 285 -4.57 43.94 -39.27
CA LYS A 285 -4.66 42.61 -38.65
C LYS A 285 -6.10 42.13 -38.48
N TRP A 286 -7.03 43.05 -38.24
CA TRP A 286 -8.37 42.71 -37.78
C TRP A 286 -9.52 43.30 -38.60
N GLY A 287 -9.24 43.97 -39.71
CA GLY A 287 -10.29 44.58 -40.51
C GLY A 287 -9.75 45.39 -41.69
N CYS A 288 -10.05 46.68 -41.73
CA CYS A 288 -9.66 47.53 -42.85
C CYS A 288 -9.59 49.01 -42.46
N ASN A 289 -8.63 49.73 -43.03
CA ASN A 289 -8.40 51.15 -42.74
C ASN A 289 -8.36 51.95 -44.04
N ASN A 290 -9.48 52.19 -44.73
CA ASN A 290 -9.49 53.06 -45.92
C ASN A 290 -10.72 53.99 -45.97
N LEU A 291 -10.50 55.24 -46.36
CA LEU A 291 -11.47 56.34 -46.36
C LEU A 291 -12.51 56.15 -47.49
N PRO A 292 -13.80 56.13 -47.15
CA PRO A 292 -14.63 57.32 -47.38
C PRO A 292 -15.18 57.84 -46.06
N VAL A 293 -15.66 59.08 -46.08
CA VAL A 293 -16.41 59.80 -45.02
C VAL A 293 -17.57 58.97 -44.39
N LEU A 294 -17.89 57.81 -44.97
CA LEU A 294 -18.92 56.84 -44.56
C LEU A 294 -18.49 55.81 -43.48
N LEU A 295 -17.19 55.62 -43.16
CA LEU A 295 -16.73 54.61 -42.18
C LEU A 295 -16.06 55.23 -40.93
N LEU A 296 -16.58 56.34 -40.39
CA LEU A 296 -16.01 57.06 -39.24
C LEU A 296 -15.77 56.14 -38.00
N GLY A 297 -14.58 55.56 -37.94
CA GLY A 297 -14.04 54.74 -36.85
C GLY A 297 -14.40 53.24 -36.83
N PHE A 298 -15.19 52.72 -37.78
CA PHE A 298 -15.63 51.30 -37.81
C PHE A 298 -14.67 50.43 -38.62
N TYR A 299 -13.47 50.18 -38.09
CA TYR A 299 -12.37 49.52 -38.83
C TYR A 299 -12.20 48.03 -38.53
N MET A 300 -12.93 47.50 -37.55
CA MET A 300 -12.84 46.08 -37.17
C MET A 300 -13.78 45.24 -38.02
N GLY A 301 -13.30 44.10 -38.48
CA GLY A 301 -14.03 43.15 -39.32
C GLY A 301 -13.69 41.70 -39.02
N THR A 302 -13.21 41.37 -37.82
CA THR A 302 -12.97 39.97 -37.42
C THR A 302 -14.13 39.44 -36.59
N PHE A 303 -14.62 38.24 -36.92
CA PHE A 303 -15.78 37.63 -36.28
C PHE A 303 -15.47 36.22 -35.80
N ILE A 304 -16.22 35.77 -34.80
CA ILE A 304 -16.22 34.37 -34.36
C ILE A 304 -17.61 33.81 -34.57
N THR A 305 -17.70 32.66 -35.22
CA THR A 305 -18.95 31.92 -35.43
C THR A 305 -18.87 30.52 -34.84
N ASP A 306 -20.02 29.87 -34.72
CA ASP A 306 -20.10 28.43 -34.53
C ASP A 306 -19.90 27.67 -35.86
N SER A 307 -20.10 26.34 -35.82
CA SER A 307 -20.01 25.46 -36.99
C SER A 307 -21.06 25.73 -38.08
N ASP A 308 -22.13 26.45 -37.76
CA ASP A 308 -23.22 26.80 -38.67
C ASP A 308 -23.06 28.23 -39.23
N ASP A 309 -21.88 28.84 -39.03
CA ASP A 309 -21.56 30.23 -39.37
C ASP A 309 -22.47 31.26 -38.67
N ARG A 310 -23.12 30.88 -37.56
CA ARG A 310 -23.89 31.83 -36.75
C ARG A 310 -22.93 32.63 -35.88
N LYS A 311 -23.07 33.96 -35.92
CA LYS A 311 -22.20 34.89 -35.17
C LYS A 311 -22.29 34.63 -33.66
N VAL A 312 -21.16 34.27 -33.07
CA VAL A 312 -20.96 34.14 -31.61
C VAL A 312 -20.39 35.45 -31.06
N LEU A 313 -19.38 36.02 -31.72
CA LEU A 313 -18.73 37.27 -31.32
C LEU A 313 -18.32 38.11 -32.55
N PRO A 314 -18.20 39.44 -32.40
CA PRO A 314 -18.56 40.19 -31.20
C PRO A 314 -20.08 40.39 -31.07
N GLU A 315 -20.52 40.55 -29.82
CA GLU A 315 -21.89 40.93 -29.45
C GLU A 315 -22.05 42.46 -29.46
N THR A 316 -23.24 42.93 -29.80
CA THR A 316 -23.65 44.33 -29.68
C THR A 316 -24.01 44.63 -28.22
N GLY A 317 -23.41 45.66 -27.63
CA GLY A 317 -23.70 46.04 -26.24
C GLY A 317 -24.11 47.49 -26.07
N LYS A 318 -24.78 47.75 -24.95
CA LYS A 318 -25.13 49.10 -24.49
C LYS A 318 -24.14 49.69 -23.48
N ASP A 319 -23.30 48.86 -22.84
CA ASP A 319 -22.35 49.28 -21.79
C ASP A 319 -20.91 48.75 -21.97
N ASP A 320 -19.97 49.54 -21.40
CA ASP A 320 -18.52 49.47 -21.15
C ASP A 320 -17.54 48.44 -21.81
N GLY A 321 -17.94 47.56 -22.73
CA GLY A 321 -17.02 46.52 -23.24
C GLY A 321 -17.33 45.85 -24.58
N GLN A 322 -18.24 46.38 -25.40
CA GLN A 322 -18.78 45.67 -26.56
C GLN A 322 -18.58 46.37 -27.90
N ALA A 323 -18.86 45.62 -28.98
CA ALA A 323 -18.74 46.11 -30.34
C ALA A 323 -19.92 47.02 -30.73
N GLU A 324 -19.62 48.17 -31.29
CA GLU A 324 -20.60 49.08 -31.88
C GLU A 324 -20.64 48.83 -33.39
N PHE A 325 -21.79 48.48 -33.95
CA PHE A 325 -21.96 48.21 -35.38
C PHE A 325 -22.51 49.43 -36.11
N LYS A 326 -22.15 49.57 -37.39
CA LYS A 326 -22.67 50.66 -38.23
C LYS A 326 -24.14 50.40 -38.59
N LEU A 327 -24.96 51.45 -38.59
CA LEU A 327 -26.36 51.36 -38.97
C LEU A 327 -26.48 50.84 -40.42
N LEU A 328 -27.25 49.76 -40.61
CA LEU A 328 -27.45 49.04 -41.88
C LEU A 328 -26.20 48.30 -42.44
N ASP A 329 -25.10 48.23 -41.68
CA ASP A 329 -23.89 47.50 -42.09
C ASP A 329 -23.30 46.67 -40.93
N ASN A 330 -23.58 45.37 -40.96
CA ASN A 330 -23.20 44.44 -39.88
C ASN A 330 -21.82 43.81 -40.06
N LYS A 331 -21.05 44.18 -41.10
CA LYS A 331 -19.73 43.60 -41.38
C LYS A 331 -18.56 44.38 -40.77
N TRP A 332 -18.82 45.61 -40.33
CA TRP A 332 -17.82 46.48 -39.71
C TRP A 332 -18.28 46.97 -38.33
N TYR A 333 -17.35 47.02 -37.38
CA TYR A 333 -17.64 47.47 -36.01
C TYR A 333 -16.50 48.33 -35.41
N LYS A 334 -16.81 49.07 -34.34
CA LYS A 334 -15.83 49.63 -33.41
C LYS A 334 -15.67 48.68 -32.24
N LEU A 335 -14.44 48.50 -31.78
CA LEU A 335 -14.17 47.73 -30.57
C LEU A 335 -13.47 48.63 -29.55
N ARG A 336 -14.13 48.91 -28.42
CA ARG A 336 -13.58 49.81 -27.41
C ARG A 336 -12.22 49.31 -26.90
N GLY A 337 -11.23 50.19 -26.88
CA GLY A 337 -9.87 49.89 -26.42
C GLY A 337 -8.99 49.17 -27.44
N TYR A 338 -9.50 48.87 -28.64
CA TYR A 338 -8.77 48.18 -29.70
C TYR A 338 -8.93 48.91 -31.04
N ASN A 339 -8.01 48.61 -31.95
CA ASN A 339 -8.05 49.05 -33.34
C ASN A 339 -7.62 47.92 -34.27
N GLU A 340 -7.74 48.13 -35.57
CA GLU A 340 -7.48 47.15 -36.62
C GLU A 340 -6.01 46.68 -36.70
N ASN A 341 -5.11 47.35 -35.96
CA ASN A 341 -3.68 47.05 -35.90
C ASN A 341 -3.19 46.57 -34.52
N SER A 342 -4.09 46.37 -33.55
CA SER A 342 -3.76 45.91 -32.19
C SER A 342 -3.04 44.55 -32.22
N ASN A 343 -2.12 44.28 -31.28
CA ASN A 343 -1.43 42.97 -31.23
C ASN A 343 -2.30 41.84 -30.67
N GLU A 344 -3.34 42.20 -29.94
CA GLU A 344 -4.37 41.29 -29.48
C GLU A 344 -5.70 42.03 -29.44
N ILE A 345 -6.79 41.29 -29.54
CA ILE A 345 -8.15 41.80 -29.31
C ILE A 345 -8.92 40.83 -28.42
N VAL A 346 -9.78 41.38 -27.56
CA VAL A 346 -10.67 40.58 -26.71
C VAL A 346 -12.11 40.87 -27.10
N LEU A 347 -12.79 39.84 -27.58
CA LEU A 347 -14.20 39.88 -27.93
C LEU A 347 -14.99 39.32 -26.73
N LYS A 348 -15.74 40.18 -26.06
CA LYS A 348 -16.54 39.84 -24.88
C LYS A 348 -18.01 39.63 -25.26
N ARG A 349 -18.70 38.81 -24.47
CA ARG A 349 -20.14 38.58 -24.56
C ARG A 349 -20.78 38.82 -23.19
N GLU A 350 -21.96 39.43 -23.17
CA GLU A 350 -22.78 39.55 -21.95
C GLU A 350 -23.81 38.44 -21.85
N HIS A 351 -24.41 38.03 -22.97
CA HIS A 351 -25.39 36.95 -22.96
C HIS A 351 -24.70 35.60 -22.96
N ARG A 352 -25.15 34.70 -22.08
CA ARG A 352 -24.61 33.34 -21.96
C ARG A 352 -24.68 32.61 -23.30
N PHE A 353 -23.52 32.17 -23.79
CA PHE A 353 -23.41 31.30 -24.96
C PHE A 353 -22.81 29.97 -24.54
N HIS A 354 -23.63 28.92 -24.52
CA HIS A 354 -23.22 27.56 -24.15
C HIS A 354 -22.42 26.91 -25.28
N VAL A 355 -21.32 26.25 -24.93
CA VAL A 355 -20.54 25.39 -25.82
C VAL A 355 -20.30 24.05 -25.15
N ARG A 356 -20.31 23.00 -25.95
CA ARG A 356 -19.95 21.64 -25.55
C ARG A 356 -18.49 21.35 -25.87
N ALA A 357 -17.95 20.31 -25.23
CA ALA A 357 -16.65 19.80 -25.60
C ALA A 357 -16.65 19.41 -27.09
N ASN A 358 -15.59 19.79 -27.80
CA ASN A 358 -15.34 19.59 -29.22
C ASN A 358 -16.23 20.41 -30.18
N ASP A 359 -17.02 21.37 -29.69
CA ASP A 359 -17.67 22.36 -30.56
C ASP A 359 -16.62 23.13 -31.36
N GLU A 360 -16.96 23.47 -32.61
CA GLU A 360 -16.10 24.24 -33.49
C GLU A 360 -16.39 25.74 -33.37
N LEU A 361 -15.34 26.53 -33.20
CA LEU A 361 -15.38 27.98 -33.33
C LEU A 361 -14.56 28.40 -34.53
N ARG A 362 -15.11 29.28 -35.37
CA ARG A 362 -14.46 29.76 -36.59
C ARG A 362 -14.15 31.24 -36.51
N VAL A 363 -12.92 31.62 -36.79
CA VAL A 363 -12.48 33.01 -36.90
C VAL A 363 -12.54 33.45 -38.36
N TRP A 364 -13.30 34.51 -38.63
CA TRP A 364 -13.62 34.97 -39.96
C TRP A 364 -13.18 36.42 -40.19
N TYR A 365 -12.84 36.72 -41.45
CA TYR A 365 -12.94 38.08 -41.97
C TYR A 365 -14.38 38.39 -42.37
N GLY A 366 -14.90 39.55 -42.00
CA GLY A 366 -16.33 39.89 -42.07
C GLY A 366 -16.90 39.84 -43.48
N GLU A 367 -16.17 40.39 -44.45
CA GLU A 367 -16.58 40.34 -45.86
C GLU A 367 -16.56 38.90 -46.42
N ALA A 368 -15.63 38.06 -45.96
CA ALA A 368 -15.59 36.64 -46.31
C ALA A 368 -16.76 35.84 -45.69
N LEU A 369 -17.12 36.15 -44.43
CA LEU A 369 -18.26 35.54 -43.74
C LEU A 369 -19.57 35.84 -44.47
N TYR A 370 -19.81 37.11 -44.78
CA TYR A 370 -21.06 37.58 -45.39
C TYR A 370 -21.08 37.52 -46.93
N LYS A 371 -19.99 37.09 -47.57
CA LYS A 371 -19.83 37.04 -49.05
C LYS A 371 -20.06 38.40 -49.72
N LEU A 372 -19.58 39.48 -49.11
CA LEU A 372 -19.77 40.85 -49.59
C LEU A 372 -18.44 41.41 -50.09
N PHE A 373 -18.37 41.83 -51.36
CA PHE A 373 -17.22 42.53 -51.94
C PHE A 373 -15.86 41.82 -51.77
N THR A 374 -15.83 40.48 -51.79
CA THR A 374 -14.59 39.72 -51.54
C THR A 374 -13.63 39.65 -52.73
N PHE A 375 -13.99 40.21 -53.90
CA PHE A 375 -13.25 39.98 -55.14
C PHE A 375 -11.93 40.76 -55.21
N ASP A 376 -11.82 41.87 -54.48
CA ASP A 376 -10.62 42.71 -54.38
C ASP A 376 -9.94 42.63 -53.01
N ASN A 377 -10.46 41.78 -52.11
CA ASN A 377 -9.83 41.48 -50.83
C ASN A 377 -8.60 40.58 -51.00
N GLU A 378 -7.57 40.85 -50.20
CA GLU A 378 -6.32 40.09 -50.23
C GLU A 378 -5.75 39.87 -48.82
N GLY A 379 -4.98 38.79 -48.67
CA GLY A 379 -4.19 38.51 -47.48
C GLY A 379 -4.77 37.48 -46.52
N SER A 380 -3.92 37.06 -45.60
CA SER A 380 -4.21 36.11 -44.53
C SER A 380 -3.61 36.61 -43.22
N VAL A 381 -4.26 36.27 -42.10
CA VAL A 381 -3.76 36.57 -40.75
C VAL A 381 -3.80 35.29 -39.92
N CYS A 382 -2.69 35.03 -39.23
CA CYS A 382 -2.54 33.89 -38.34
C CYS A 382 -2.54 34.35 -36.88
N VAL A 383 -3.30 33.65 -36.03
CA VAL A 383 -3.57 34.03 -34.65
C VAL A 383 -3.51 32.83 -33.71
N ASP A 384 -3.23 33.12 -32.45
CA ASP A 384 -3.60 32.22 -31.35
C ASP A 384 -4.97 32.62 -30.80
N VAL A 385 -5.79 31.61 -30.51
CA VAL A 385 -7.15 31.78 -29.99
C VAL A 385 -7.18 31.30 -28.55
N TYR A 386 -7.64 32.16 -27.66
CA TYR A 386 -7.78 31.85 -26.24
C TYR A 386 -9.22 32.02 -25.79
N ILE A 387 -9.75 31.04 -25.06
CA ILE A 387 -11.08 31.09 -24.47
C ILE A 387 -11.00 31.43 -22.98
N LYS A 388 -11.97 32.21 -22.51
CA LYS A 388 -12.27 32.37 -21.08
C LYS A 388 -13.73 32.02 -20.88
N TYR A 389 -13.99 31.11 -19.95
CA TYR A 389 -15.34 30.72 -19.54
C TYR A 389 -15.86 31.65 -18.44
N GLU A 390 -17.18 31.75 -18.31
CA GLU A 390 -17.81 32.31 -17.12
C GLU A 390 -17.39 31.51 -15.88
N LYS A 391 -17.11 32.20 -14.77
CA LYS A 391 -16.91 31.52 -13.49
C LYS A 391 -18.22 30.84 -13.08
N SER A 392 -18.16 29.56 -12.71
CA SER A 392 -19.27 28.95 -11.98
C SER A 392 -19.43 29.69 -10.65
N LEU A 393 -20.63 30.27 -10.44
CA LEU A 393 -21.03 30.82 -9.14
C LEU A 393 -21.14 29.71 -8.09
#